data_AF-A0AA95ZDE5-F1
#
_entry.id   AF-A0AA95ZDE5-F1
#
_cell.length_a   1.000
_cell.length_b   1.000
_cell.length_c   1.000
_cell.angle_alpha   90.00
_cell.angle_beta   90.00
_cell.angle_gamma   90.00
#
_symmetry.space_group_name_H-M   'P 1'
#
loop_
_entity.id
_entity.type
_entity.pdbx_description
1 polymer ?
#
loop_
_entity_poly.entity_id
_entity_poly.type
_entity_poly.pdbx_seq_one_letter_code
_entity_poly.pdbx_strand_id
1 'polypeptide(L)'
;MKIRVCDDSEDLSAICVEKICAVVPDADVKRMDNAIAEVSKLLKRKTAAELDLDPPAGRTEFDEVDVLVIDFDLLHLDNDGSRTTGEGVARLARGYSDCGVVVVMNQFKVADFDLGMRGHLDSHADLNISAHLVGEKALWEELKPQEGRFDPTTWTPVPTLLASARKLTGAFDNGTLAAPIMPLLGLSADALGEISDTAFGFLSQNAETVEDLTALTVKDFLKEKFDEKALGNLERHSPHYLFRFAAFRLVKWMERAVLRPMNVLIDAAHLIDRMPFLIANEGAMGDAAHWIAAAAEPRRLLRWNLLERYHNAVASAVIGRDVFDWHRMIGDEAFDTLQDEFIEKGAERFYLAEDTSRFVAADRLVRFRADFHNFGDRRAIENLENVVSYGPKRRLQFG
;
A
#
# COMPACT_ATOMS: atom_id res chain seq x y z
N MET A 1 13.68 8.35 12.50
CA MET A 1 12.25 8.33 12.14
C MET A 1 11.45 8.77 13.37
N LYS A 2 10.57 9.76 13.24
CA LYS A 2 9.71 10.28 14.32
C LYS A 2 8.33 9.65 14.22
N ILE A 3 7.99 8.80 15.19
CA ILE A 3 6.75 8.04 15.24
C ILE A 3 5.89 8.58 16.39
N ARG A 4 4.61 8.81 16.12
CA ARG A 4 3.66 9.27 17.13
C ARG A 4 2.44 8.39 17.21
N VAL A 5 2.05 8.02 18.43
CA VAL A 5 0.84 7.26 18.73
C VAL A 5 -0.24 8.23 19.23
N CYS A 6 -1.33 8.35 18.48
CA CYS A 6 -2.51 9.15 18.79
C CYS A 6 -3.62 8.22 19.30
N ASP A 7 -3.82 8.25 20.61
CA ASP A 7 -4.77 7.40 21.33
C ASP A 7 -5.26 8.21 22.54
N ASP A 8 -6.54 8.08 22.88
CA ASP A 8 -7.15 8.71 24.05
C ASP A 8 -6.92 7.90 25.34
N SER A 9 -6.46 6.66 25.22
CA SER A 9 -6.02 5.80 26.31
C SER A 9 -4.50 5.84 26.50
N GLU A 10 -4.06 6.27 27.70
CA GLU A 10 -2.64 6.29 28.07
C GLU A 10 -2.04 4.89 28.13
N ASP A 11 -2.76 3.93 28.70
CA ASP A 11 -2.27 2.56 28.86
C ASP A 11 -2.12 1.86 27.50
N LEU A 12 -3.11 2.01 26.60
CA LEU A 12 -3.06 1.40 25.27
C LEU A 12 -1.96 2.03 24.41
N SER A 13 -1.80 3.35 24.45
CA SER A 13 -0.70 4.02 23.75
C SER A 13 0.66 3.62 24.30
N ALA A 14 0.82 3.46 25.62
CA ALA A 14 2.07 2.99 26.21
C ALA A 14 2.46 1.60 25.68
N ILE A 15 1.50 0.66 25.62
CA ILE A 15 1.70 -0.68 25.05
C ILE A 15 2.10 -0.59 23.57
N CYS A 16 1.44 0.28 22.78
CA CYS A 16 1.78 0.46 21.37
C CYS A 16 3.19 1.03 21.20
N VAL A 17 3.56 2.04 22.00
CA VAL A 17 4.90 2.63 22.00
C VAL A 17 5.95 1.57 22.33
N GLU A 18 5.74 0.76 23.37
CA GLU A 18 6.65 -0.33 23.76
C GLU A 18 6.86 -1.33 22.61
N LYS A 19 5.75 -1.80 22.01
CA LYS A 19 5.78 -2.75 20.89
C LYS A 19 6.54 -2.22 19.68
N ILE A 20 6.33 -0.95 19.31
CA ILE A 20 7.02 -0.33 18.18
C ILE A 20 8.50 -0.13 18.53
N CYS A 21 8.84 0.36 19.72
CA CYS A 21 10.23 0.50 20.19
C CYS A 21 11.01 -0.82 20.13
N ALA A 22 10.36 -1.95 20.41
CA ALA A 22 10.99 -3.26 20.38
C ALA A 22 11.46 -3.68 18.98
N VAL A 23 10.82 -3.19 17.91
CA VAL A 23 11.15 -3.52 16.52
C VAL A 23 11.88 -2.40 15.77
N VAL A 24 11.75 -1.15 16.19
CA VAL A 24 12.49 0.00 15.64
C VAL A 24 13.19 0.80 16.75
N PRO A 25 14.21 0.23 17.41
CA PRO A 25 14.83 0.84 18.59
C PRO A 25 15.51 2.19 18.33
N ASP A 26 15.87 2.48 17.09
CA ASP A 26 16.53 3.73 16.69
C ASP A 26 15.53 4.87 16.33
N ALA A 27 14.22 4.61 16.42
CA ALA A 27 13.19 5.61 16.13
C ALA A 27 12.80 6.43 17.39
N ASP A 28 12.39 7.69 17.19
CA ASP A 28 11.78 8.51 18.25
C ASP A 28 10.28 8.18 18.30
N VAL A 29 9.91 7.18 19.10
CA VAL A 29 8.53 6.69 19.26
C VAL A 29 7.93 7.22 20.56
N LYS A 30 6.83 7.97 20.46
CA LYS A 30 6.15 8.55 21.63
C LYS A 30 4.63 8.61 21.44
N ARG A 31 3.89 8.65 22.54
CA ARG A 31 2.49 9.09 22.55
C ARG A 31 2.43 10.58 22.21
N MET A 32 1.35 11.02 21.56
CA MET A 32 1.02 12.44 21.45
C MET A 32 0.39 12.94 22.76
N ASP A 33 1.13 13.72 23.55
CA ASP A 33 0.68 14.18 24.87
C ASP A 33 -0.57 15.07 24.81
N ASN A 34 -0.79 15.80 23.71
CA ASN A 34 -1.90 16.73 23.55
C ASN A 34 -2.65 16.53 22.22
N ALA A 35 -3.00 15.27 21.92
CA ALA A 35 -3.67 14.89 20.68
C ALA A 35 -4.91 15.76 20.37
N ILE A 36 -5.74 16.09 21.37
CA ILE A 36 -6.93 16.95 21.22
C ILE A 36 -6.57 18.32 20.66
N ALA A 37 -5.60 19.00 21.28
CA ALA A 37 -5.22 20.35 20.86
C ALA A 37 -4.56 20.33 19.48
N GLU A 38 -3.76 19.31 19.16
CA GLU A 38 -3.15 19.16 17.85
C GLU A 38 -4.19 18.89 16.76
N VAL A 39 -5.16 17.99 17.00
CA VAL A 39 -6.26 17.74 16.05
C VAL A 39 -7.11 19.01 15.85
N SER A 40 -7.37 19.75 16.92
CA SER A 40 -8.05 21.04 16.85
C SER A 40 -7.32 22.07 15.96
N LYS A 41 -5.98 22.06 15.93
CA LYS A 41 -5.20 22.91 15.02
C LYS A 41 -5.40 22.49 13.57
N LEU A 42 -5.42 21.19 13.27
CA LEU A 42 -5.71 20.69 11.92
C LEU A 42 -7.13 21.05 11.47
N LEU A 43 -8.11 20.95 12.37
CA LEU A 43 -9.48 21.36 12.07
C LEU A 43 -9.54 22.86 11.74
N LYS A 44 -8.84 23.71 12.50
CA LYS A 44 -8.73 25.14 12.18
C LYS A 44 -8.10 25.40 10.81
N ARG A 45 -7.08 24.63 10.42
CA ARG A 45 -6.48 24.72 9.07
C ARG A 45 -7.48 24.32 7.99
N LYS A 46 -8.22 23.22 8.19
CA LYS A 46 -9.30 22.80 7.30
C LYS A 46 -10.35 23.89 7.13
N THR A 47 -10.87 24.42 8.24
CA THR A 47 -11.90 25.47 8.22
C THR A 47 -11.38 26.75 7.55
N ALA A 48 -10.13 27.15 7.81
CA ALA A 48 -9.53 28.27 7.12
C ALA A 48 -9.43 28.02 5.60
N ALA A 49 -9.04 26.82 5.18
CA ALA A 49 -9.02 26.41 3.78
C ALA A 49 -10.41 26.56 3.13
N GLU A 50 -11.46 26.01 3.77
CA GLU A 50 -12.84 26.03 3.28
C GLU A 50 -13.47 27.43 3.26
N LEU A 51 -13.07 28.31 4.18
CA LEU A 51 -13.56 29.69 4.29
C LEU A 51 -12.74 30.70 3.46
N ASP A 52 -11.77 30.24 2.68
CA ASP A 52 -10.82 31.07 1.93
C ASP A 52 -10.07 32.09 2.81
N LEU A 53 -9.66 31.64 4.00
CA LEU A 53 -8.85 32.39 4.94
C LEU A 53 -7.41 31.89 4.90
N ASP A 54 -6.45 32.75 5.27
CA ASP A 54 -5.07 32.31 5.47
C ASP A 54 -5.05 31.19 6.53
N PRO A 55 -4.55 29.98 6.20
CA PRO A 55 -4.48 28.90 7.16
C PRO A 55 -3.58 29.33 8.34
N PRO A 56 -3.93 28.96 9.59
CA PRO A 56 -3.13 29.31 10.75
C PRO A 56 -1.66 28.91 10.55
N ALA A 57 -0.76 29.90 10.56
CA ALA A 57 0.67 29.73 10.26
C ALA A 57 1.44 28.91 11.31
N GLY A 58 0.80 28.50 12.41
CA GLY A 58 1.43 27.72 13.47
C GLY A 58 1.68 26.28 13.03
N ARG A 59 2.91 25.79 13.22
CA ARG A 59 3.22 24.36 13.10
C ARG A 59 2.43 23.56 14.14
N THR A 60 2.03 22.36 13.73
CA THR A 60 1.45 21.33 14.59
C THR A 60 2.46 20.22 14.80
N GLU A 61 2.27 19.40 15.82
CA GLU A 61 3.10 18.21 16.02
C GLU A 61 3.03 17.28 14.80
N PHE A 62 1.86 17.17 14.16
CA PHE A 62 1.65 16.35 12.95
C PHE A 62 2.60 16.71 11.80
N ASP A 63 3.03 17.97 11.69
CA ASP A 63 3.92 18.42 10.62
C ASP A 63 5.35 17.88 10.75
N GLU A 64 5.69 17.26 11.89
CA GLU A 64 7.02 16.72 12.17
C GLU A 64 7.01 15.20 12.25
N VAL A 65 5.86 14.56 12.03
CA VAL A 65 5.69 13.12 12.19
C VAL A 65 6.00 12.40 10.88
N ASP A 66 6.95 11.46 10.93
CA ASP A 66 7.23 10.55 9.82
C ASP A 66 6.17 9.45 9.72
N VAL A 67 5.71 8.94 10.86
CA VAL A 67 4.68 7.90 10.96
C VAL A 67 3.71 8.20 12.09
N LEU A 68 2.44 8.36 11.76
CA LEU A 68 1.36 8.56 12.71
C LEU A 68 0.57 7.26 12.86
N VAL A 69 0.53 6.72 14.07
CA VAL A 69 -0.29 5.56 14.45
C VAL A 69 -1.50 6.08 15.21
N ILE A 70 -2.71 5.77 14.77
CA ILE A 70 -3.95 6.31 15.33
C ILE A 70 -4.85 5.17 15.78
N ASP A 71 -5.34 5.17 17.00
CA ASP A 71 -6.46 4.27 17.35
C ASP A 71 -7.76 4.75 16.69
N PHE A 72 -8.61 3.83 16.27
CA PHE A 72 -9.86 4.21 15.59
C PHE A 72 -10.89 4.81 16.56
N ASP A 73 -11.00 4.29 17.78
CA ASP A 73 -12.08 4.58 18.73
C ASP A 73 -11.68 5.74 19.68
N LEU A 74 -11.54 6.94 19.13
CA LEU A 74 -11.10 8.14 19.86
C LEU A 74 -12.24 8.85 20.62
N LEU A 75 -13.00 8.09 21.40
CA LEU A 75 -14.25 8.54 22.05
C LEU A 75 -14.06 9.70 23.04
N HIS A 76 -12.87 9.87 23.59
CA HIS A 76 -12.56 10.87 24.61
C HIS A 76 -11.76 12.07 24.06
N LEU A 77 -11.59 12.19 22.74
CA LEU A 77 -10.89 13.36 22.18
C LEU A 77 -11.72 14.64 22.22
N ASP A 78 -13.05 14.59 22.17
CA ASP A 78 -13.89 15.79 22.23
C ASP A 78 -14.79 15.78 23.47
N ASN A 79 -14.60 16.77 24.35
CA ASN A 79 -15.44 16.99 25.53
C ASN A 79 -16.90 17.35 25.19
N ASP A 80 -17.15 17.77 23.95
CA ASP A 80 -18.46 18.24 23.46
C ASP A 80 -19.32 17.13 22.83
N GLY A 81 -18.84 15.86 22.86
CA GLY A 81 -19.59 14.71 22.38
C GLY A 81 -19.62 14.53 20.85
N SER A 82 -18.85 15.31 20.09
CA SER A 82 -18.56 14.98 18.69
C SER A 82 -17.71 13.72 18.62
N ARG A 83 -18.20 12.68 17.94
CA ARG A 83 -17.42 11.45 17.72
C ARG A 83 -16.31 11.72 16.71
N THR A 84 -15.14 12.12 17.19
CA THR A 84 -13.91 12.07 16.41
C THR A 84 -13.46 10.61 16.29
N THR A 85 -13.20 10.15 15.07
CA THR A 85 -12.71 8.79 14.79
C THR A 85 -11.29 8.87 14.26
N GLY A 86 -10.52 7.78 14.38
CA GLY A 86 -9.17 7.71 13.82
C GLY A 86 -9.13 7.98 12.31
N GLU A 87 -10.18 7.59 11.58
CA GLU A 87 -10.33 7.91 10.15
C GLU A 87 -10.48 9.43 9.91
N GLY A 88 -11.25 10.12 10.77
CA GLY A 88 -11.37 11.58 10.72
C GLY A 88 -10.04 12.28 10.97
N VAL A 89 -9.26 11.80 11.94
CA VAL A 89 -7.90 12.31 12.22
C VAL A 89 -6.96 11.99 11.06
N ALA A 90 -7.02 10.79 10.47
CA ALA A 90 -6.24 10.41 9.29
C ALA A 90 -6.51 11.34 8.11
N ARG A 91 -7.78 11.64 7.84
CA ARG A 91 -8.19 12.61 6.80
C ARG A 91 -7.60 13.99 7.06
N LEU A 92 -7.68 14.48 8.29
CA LEU A 92 -7.12 15.78 8.66
C LEU A 92 -5.60 15.82 8.51
N ALA A 93 -4.89 14.81 9.03
CA ALA A 93 -3.44 14.72 8.93
C ALA A 93 -2.99 14.65 7.47
N ARG A 94 -3.65 13.83 6.64
CA ARG A 94 -3.31 13.67 5.22
C ARG A 94 -3.59 14.92 4.40
N GLY A 95 -4.64 15.68 4.72
CA GLY A 95 -5.06 16.86 3.94
C GLY A 95 -4.46 18.20 4.39
N TYR A 96 -4.04 18.32 5.65
CA TYR A 96 -3.72 19.63 6.26
C TYR A 96 -2.46 19.61 7.15
N SER A 97 -1.58 18.63 6.98
CA SER A 97 -0.31 18.55 7.71
C SER A 97 0.82 17.97 6.86
N ASP A 98 2.04 18.13 7.39
CA ASP A 98 3.23 17.46 6.90
C ASP A 98 3.46 16.04 7.48
N CYS A 99 2.40 15.36 7.93
CA CYS A 99 2.47 13.98 8.41
C CYS A 99 2.83 12.99 7.27
N GLY A 100 3.78 12.10 7.53
CA GLY A 100 4.22 11.05 6.61
C GLY A 100 3.19 9.92 6.47
N VAL A 101 3.57 8.68 6.79
CA VAL A 101 2.66 7.52 6.73
C VAL A 101 1.63 7.60 7.87
N VAL A 102 0.37 7.28 7.57
CA VAL A 102 -0.71 7.18 8.54
C VAL A 102 -1.16 5.73 8.66
N VAL A 103 -1.08 5.18 9.86
CA VAL A 103 -1.53 3.83 10.22
C VAL A 103 -2.72 3.97 11.17
N VAL A 104 -3.90 3.46 10.79
CA VAL A 104 -5.07 3.43 11.67
C VAL A 104 -5.28 2.02 12.20
N MET A 105 -5.34 1.90 13.52
CA MET A 105 -5.56 0.64 14.22
C MET A 105 -7.05 0.39 14.46
N ASN A 106 -7.48 -0.87 14.43
CA ASN A 106 -8.80 -1.33 14.88
C ASN A 106 -10.03 -0.77 14.14
N GLN A 107 -9.86 -0.11 12.98
CA GLN A 107 -10.99 0.41 12.19
C GLN A 107 -11.91 -0.72 11.66
N PHE A 108 -11.31 -1.82 11.23
CA PHE A 108 -12.02 -2.96 10.63
C PHE A 108 -11.75 -4.21 11.47
N LYS A 109 -12.47 -4.38 12.58
CA LYS A 109 -12.30 -5.47 13.57
C LYS A 109 -12.74 -6.86 13.06
N VAL A 110 -12.59 -7.15 11.76
CA VAL A 110 -13.10 -8.37 11.13
C VAL A 110 -12.02 -9.44 10.98
N ALA A 111 -10.83 -9.06 10.51
CA ALA A 111 -9.72 -9.98 10.29
C ALA A 111 -8.38 -9.23 10.20
N ASP A 112 -7.30 -9.91 10.59
CA ASP A 112 -5.92 -9.43 10.45
C ASP A 112 -5.40 -9.58 9.03
N PHE A 113 -5.79 -10.67 8.35
CA PHE A 113 -5.54 -10.88 6.93
C PHE A 113 -6.85 -10.82 6.12
N ASP A 114 -6.95 -9.81 5.26
CA ASP A 114 -8.04 -9.66 4.30
C ASP A 114 -7.86 -10.62 3.12
N LEU A 115 -8.61 -11.73 3.14
CA LEU A 115 -8.73 -12.69 2.04
C LEU A 115 -9.35 -12.06 0.78
N GLY A 116 -9.97 -10.87 0.87
CA GLY A 116 -10.35 -10.10 -0.31
C GLY A 116 -9.14 -9.48 -1.02
N MET A 117 -8.03 -9.28 -0.31
CA MET A 117 -6.78 -8.64 -0.75
C MET A 117 -6.94 -7.24 -1.35
N ARG A 118 -8.13 -6.62 -1.20
CA ARG A 118 -8.39 -5.24 -1.65
C ARG A 118 -7.89 -4.22 -0.64
N GLY A 119 -7.78 -4.63 0.63
CA GLY A 119 -7.61 -3.71 1.74
C GLY A 119 -8.71 -2.66 1.74
N HIS A 120 -8.39 -1.46 2.23
CA HIS A 120 -9.35 -0.37 2.39
C HIS A 120 -8.93 0.85 1.58
N LEU A 121 -9.16 0.85 0.26
CA LEU A 121 -8.82 1.97 -0.63
C LEU A 121 -9.45 3.30 -0.17
N ASP A 122 -10.68 3.26 0.32
CA ASP A 122 -11.43 4.46 0.73
C ASP A 122 -10.93 5.11 2.01
N SER A 123 -10.26 4.36 2.89
CA SER A 123 -9.65 4.90 4.11
C SER A 123 -8.54 5.89 3.75
N HIS A 124 -8.45 7.02 4.45
CA HIS A 124 -7.40 8.03 4.34
C HIS A 124 -6.10 7.60 5.01
N ALA A 125 -6.12 6.57 5.85
CA ALA A 125 -4.92 5.92 6.35
C ALA A 125 -4.21 5.21 5.18
N ASP A 126 -2.89 5.11 5.21
CA ASP A 126 -2.19 4.32 4.21
C ASP A 126 -2.26 2.83 4.56
N LEU A 127 -2.25 2.51 5.86
CA LEU A 127 -2.40 1.16 6.40
C LEU A 127 -3.51 1.10 7.46
N ASN A 128 -4.19 -0.04 7.48
CA ASN A 128 -5.22 -0.38 8.46
C ASN A 128 -4.87 -1.74 9.04
N ILE A 129 -4.71 -1.81 10.36
CA ILE A 129 -4.25 -3.03 11.04
C ILE A 129 -4.98 -3.21 12.38
N SER A 130 -4.91 -4.39 12.96
CA SER A 130 -5.25 -4.59 14.37
C SER A 130 -4.13 -4.06 15.27
N ALA A 131 -4.48 -3.45 16.41
CA ALA A 131 -3.49 -2.88 17.33
C ALA A 131 -2.48 -3.91 17.85
N HIS A 132 -2.87 -5.19 17.97
CA HIS A 132 -1.93 -6.21 18.42
C HIS A 132 -0.77 -6.44 17.45
N LEU A 133 -0.97 -6.13 16.15
CA LEU A 133 0.02 -6.29 15.08
C LEU A 133 0.95 -5.08 14.90
N VAL A 134 0.75 -3.99 15.66
CA VAL A 134 1.54 -2.76 15.48
C VAL A 134 3.04 -2.98 15.75
N GLY A 135 3.39 -4.01 16.52
CA GLY A 135 4.77 -4.41 16.79
C GLY A 135 5.30 -5.51 15.88
N GLU A 136 4.57 -5.91 14.83
CA GLU A 136 5.05 -6.97 13.94
C GLU A 136 6.18 -6.47 13.04
N LYS A 137 7.28 -7.22 12.99
CA LYS A 137 8.45 -6.88 12.18
C LYS A 137 8.11 -6.71 10.69
N ALA A 138 7.13 -7.47 10.19
CA ALA A 138 6.63 -7.36 8.81
C ALA A 138 6.23 -5.92 8.42
N LEU A 139 5.74 -5.15 9.40
CA LEU A 139 5.26 -3.80 9.20
C LEU A 139 6.42 -2.78 9.09
N TRP A 140 7.57 -3.07 9.69
CA TRP A 140 8.64 -2.08 9.90
C TRP A 140 9.94 -2.41 9.19
N GLU A 141 10.24 -3.69 9.00
CA GLU A 141 11.50 -4.17 8.43
C GLU A 141 11.30 -4.60 6.97
N GLU A 142 12.40 -4.66 6.23
CA GLU A 142 12.44 -5.36 4.95
C GLU A 142 11.92 -6.80 5.12
N LEU A 143 11.13 -7.24 4.14
CA LEU A 143 10.48 -8.54 4.15
C LEU A 143 11.51 -9.66 4.25
N LYS A 144 11.44 -10.45 5.32
CA LYS A 144 12.29 -11.61 5.58
C LYS A 144 11.40 -12.80 5.93
N PRO A 145 10.81 -13.47 4.93
CA PRO A 145 9.82 -14.52 5.13
C PRO A 145 10.37 -15.65 6.02
N GLN A 146 9.64 -16.01 7.07
CA GLN A 146 10.02 -17.05 8.03
C GLN A 146 8.85 -18.00 8.34
N GLU A 147 9.18 -19.26 8.61
CA GLU A 147 8.16 -20.26 8.91
C GLU A 147 7.36 -19.90 10.17
N GLY A 148 6.03 -19.99 10.07
CA GLY A 148 5.12 -19.69 11.17
C GLY A 148 4.98 -18.21 11.52
N ARG A 149 5.63 -17.31 10.77
CA ARG A 149 5.55 -15.86 10.98
C ARG A 149 4.57 -15.22 10.01
N PHE A 150 3.75 -14.33 10.52
CA PHE A 150 2.86 -13.50 9.71
C PHE A 150 3.67 -12.38 9.04
N ASP A 151 3.85 -12.49 7.74
CA ASP A 151 4.62 -11.58 6.91
C ASP A 151 3.87 -11.44 5.57
N PRO A 152 2.68 -10.82 5.55
CA PRO A 152 1.81 -10.90 4.39
C PRO A 152 2.38 -10.12 3.21
N THR A 153 2.24 -10.66 2.00
CA THR A 153 2.72 -9.99 0.77
C THR A 153 2.04 -8.64 0.60
N THR A 154 0.82 -8.49 1.14
CA THR A 154 -0.06 -7.31 1.10
C THR A 154 0.50 -6.12 1.87
N TRP A 155 1.51 -6.33 2.71
CA TRP A 155 2.15 -5.24 3.45
C TRP A 155 3.37 -4.74 2.70
N THR A 156 3.40 -3.43 2.44
CA THR A 156 4.63 -2.69 2.21
C THR A 156 5.14 -2.21 3.56
N PRO A 157 6.41 -2.51 3.93
CA PRO A 157 6.98 -1.98 5.16
C PRO A 157 6.85 -0.46 5.23
N VAL A 158 6.46 0.05 6.39
CA VAL A 158 6.18 1.48 6.62
C VAL A 158 7.34 2.38 6.18
N PRO A 159 8.62 2.06 6.45
CA PRO A 159 9.72 2.88 5.96
C PRO A 159 9.82 2.92 4.43
N THR A 160 9.55 1.80 3.75
CA THR A 160 9.52 1.71 2.29
C THR A 160 8.38 2.56 1.73
N LEU A 161 7.17 2.43 2.29
CA LEU A 161 6.01 3.24 1.90
C LEU A 161 6.27 4.74 2.07
N LEU A 162 6.86 5.13 3.21
CA LEU A 162 7.25 6.51 3.49
C LEU A 162 8.26 7.03 2.46
N ALA A 163 9.29 6.26 2.14
CA ALA A 163 10.32 6.64 1.17
C ALA A 163 9.74 6.80 -0.23
N SER A 164 8.91 5.85 -0.68
CA SER A 164 8.27 5.87 -1.99
C SER A 164 7.33 7.08 -2.15
N ALA A 165 6.46 7.33 -1.16
CA ALA A 165 5.55 8.46 -1.21
C ALA A 165 6.27 9.81 -1.13
N ARG A 166 7.35 9.92 -0.35
CA ARG A 166 8.21 11.11 -0.33
C ARG A 166 8.92 11.34 -1.66
N LYS A 167 9.42 10.27 -2.29
CA LYS A 167 10.05 10.35 -3.61
C LYS A 167 9.07 10.86 -4.66
N LEU A 168 7.85 10.33 -4.68
CA LEU A 168 6.79 10.81 -5.59
C LEU A 168 6.39 12.27 -5.28
N THR A 169 6.23 12.61 -4.00
CA THR A 169 5.96 14.00 -3.58
C THR A 169 7.07 14.95 -4.05
N GLY A 170 8.34 14.56 -3.91
CA GLY A 170 9.50 15.37 -4.31
C GLY A 170 9.65 15.51 -5.82
N ALA A 171 8.97 14.68 -6.61
CA ALA A 171 8.87 14.83 -8.06
C ALA A 171 7.76 15.80 -8.47
N PHE A 172 6.88 16.23 -7.54
CA PHE A 172 5.80 17.16 -7.83
C PHE A 172 6.27 18.60 -7.67
N ASP A 173 5.82 19.45 -8.60
CA ASP A 173 6.01 20.88 -8.63
C ASP A 173 4.68 21.60 -8.97
N ASN A 174 4.70 22.93 -9.07
CA ASN A 174 3.50 23.71 -9.39
C ASN A 174 2.89 23.36 -10.77
N GLY A 175 3.70 22.87 -11.73
CA GLY A 175 3.20 22.40 -13.03
C GLY A 175 2.53 21.03 -12.93
N THR A 176 2.86 20.25 -11.90
CA THR A 176 2.41 18.87 -11.73
C THR A 176 0.91 18.75 -11.45
N LEU A 177 0.27 19.77 -10.87
CA LEU A 177 -1.19 19.76 -10.71
C LEU A 177 -1.91 19.60 -12.07
N ALA A 178 -1.37 20.21 -13.13
CA ALA A 178 -1.92 20.10 -14.48
C ALA A 178 -1.39 18.90 -15.27
N ALA A 179 -0.46 18.12 -14.72
CA ALA A 179 0.11 16.98 -15.40
C ALA A 179 -0.85 15.77 -15.35
N PRO A 180 -0.97 14.99 -16.43
CA PRO A 180 -1.68 13.72 -16.42
C PRO A 180 -1.07 12.75 -15.41
N ILE A 181 -1.91 11.98 -14.70
CA ILE A 181 -1.46 11.10 -13.62
C ILE A 181 -0.67 9.89 -14.18
N MET A 182 -1.12 9.32 -15.30
CA MET A 182 -0.62 8.01 -15.77
C MET A 182 0.88 8.01 -16.09
N PRO A 183 1.43 9.01 -16.82
CA PRO A 183 2.88 9.10 -17.04
C PRO A 183 3.69 9.25 -15.74
N LEU A 184 3.14 9.94 -14.72
CA LEU A 184 3.81 10.10 -13.42
C LEU A 184 3.95 8.76 -12.68
N LEU A 185 3.05 7.81 -12.94
CA LEU A 185 3.04 6.49 -12.33
C LEU A 185 3.67 5.40 -13.23
N GLY A 186 4.11 5.78 -14.44
CA GLY A 186 4.71 4.85 -15.40
C GLY A 186 3.70 3.95 -16.11
N LEU A 187 2.42 4.34 -16.17
CA LEU A 187 1.38 3.55 -16.83
C LEU A 187 1.13 4.06 -18.25
N SER A 188 1.12 3.16 -19.23
CA SER A 188 0.78 3.44 -20.63
C SER A 188 -0.75 3.46 -20.83
N ALA A 189 -1.23 3.94 -21.98
CA ALA A 189 -2.66 3.84 -22.31
C ALA A 189 -3.14 2.38 -22.41
N ASP A 190 -2.33 1.49 -22.99
CA ASP A 190 -2.62 0.06 -23.09
C ASP A 190 -2.82 -0.58 -21.71
N ALA A 191 -2.00 -0.18 -20.72
CA ALA A 191 -2.13 -0.62 -19.33
C ALA A 191 -3.50 -0.25 -18.72
N LEU A 192 -4.09 0.88 -19.12
CA LEU A 192 -5.40 1.33 -18.61
C LEU A 192 -6.56 0.54 -19.21
N GLY A 193 -6.38 -0.10 -20.36
CA GLY A 193 -7.38 -1.05 -20.88
C GLY A 193 -7.58 -2.27 -19.97
N GLU A 194 -6.60 -2.54 -19.10
CA GLU A 194 -6.53 -3.76 -18.27
C GLU A 194 -6.83 -3.52 -16.78
N ILE A 195 -6.97 -2.26 -16.34
CA ILE A 195 -7.31 -1.96 -14.94
C ILE A 195 -8.76 -2.37 -14.63
N SER A 196 -9.02 -2.73 -13.37
CA SER A 196 -10.39 -3.04 -12.92
C SER A 196 -11.24 -1.78 -12.76
N ASP A 197 -12.57 -1.94 -12.82
CA ASP A 197 -13.53 -0.85 -12.53
C ASP A 197 -13.30 -0.20 -11.17
N THR A 198 -12.86 -0.97 -10.16
CA THR A 198 -12.53 -0.43 -8.84
C THR A 198 -11.30 0.48 -8.90
N ALA A 199 -10.27 0.10 -9.65
CA ALA A 199 -9.10 0.94 -9.86
C ALA A 199 -9.45 2.18 -10.68
N PHE A 200 -10.26 2.03 -11.72
CA PHE A 200 -10.75 3.11 -12.56
C PHE A 200 -11.55 4.14 -11.73
N GLY A 201 -12.61 3.68 -11.03
CA GLY A 201 -13.51 4.54 -10.27
C GLY A 201 -12.88 5.21 -9.05
N PHE A 202 -11.74 4.70 -8.55
CA PHE A 202 -10.99 5.37 -7.49
C PHE A 202 -10.38 6.71 -7.97
N LEU A 203 -9.84 6.71 -9.19
CA LEU A 203 -9.16 7.87 -9.79
C LEU A 203 -10.16 8.93 -10.23
N SER A 204 -11.23 8.52 -10.91
CA SER A 204 -12.35 9.41 -11.20
C SER A 204 -13.66 8.66 -11.28
N GLN A 205 -14.68 9.22 -10.62
CA GLN A 205 -16.07 8.74 -10.72
C GLN A 205 -16.78 9.26 -11.98
N ASN A 206 -16.19 10.24 -12.67
CA ASN A 206 -16.78 10.90 -13.84
C ASN A 206 -16.13 10.47 -15.16
N ALA A 207 -14.98 9.80 -15.13
CA ALA A 207 -14.41 9.22 -16.33
C ALA A 207 -15.29 8.06 -16.83
N GLU A 208 -15.47 7.96 -18.14
CA GLU A 208 -16.26 6.87 -18.74
C GLU A 208 -15.39 5.99 -19.66
N THR A 209 -14.26 6.53 -20.12
CA THR A 209 -13.38 5.88 -21.12
C THR A 209 -11.92 5.87 -20.69
N VAL A 210 -11.11 5.06 -21.37
CA VAL A 210 -9.64 5.03 -21.18
C VAL A 210 -9.00 6.36 -21.57
N GLU A 211 -9.56 7.03 -22.59
CA GLU A 211 -9.13 8.34 -23.03
C GLU A 211 -9.35 9.41 -21.96
N ASP A 212 -10.51 9.40 -21.29
CA ASP A 212 -10.79 10.30 -20.16
C ASP A 212 -9.77 10.10 -19.04
N LEU A 213 -9.49 8.84 -18.70
CA LEU A 213 -8.54 8.50 -17.63
C LEU A 213 -7.09 8.87 -18.01
N THR A 214 -6.73 8.74 -19.28
CA THR A 214 -5.41 9.15 -19.79
C THR A 214 -5.22 10.66 -19.68
N ALA A 215 -6.29 11.44 -19.87
CA ALA A 215 -6.27 12.89 -19.75
C ALA A 215 -6.39 13.39 -18.30
N LEU A 216 -6.78 12.52 -17.35
CA LEU A 216 -7.01 12.89 -15.96
C LEU A 216 -5.75 13.45 -15.31
N THR A 217 -5.84 14.70 -14.83
CA THR A 217 -4.73 15.40 -14.18
C THR A 217 -4.73 15.19 -12.66
N VAL A 218 -3.60 15.48 -12.01
CA VAL A 218 -3.51 15.46 -10.54
C VAL A 218 -4.54 16.42 -9.92
N LYS A 219 -4.78 17.58 -10.54
CA LYS A 219 -5.77 18.56 -10.08
C LYS A 219 -7.19 18.01 -10.16
N ASP A 220 -7.53 17.29 -11.22
CA ASP A 220 -8.86 16.70 -11.38
C ASP A 220 -9.11 15.62 -10.34
N PHE A 221 -8.12 14.76 -10.07
CA PHE A 221 -8.18 13.82 -8.95
C PHE A 221 -8.40 14.51 -7.60
N LEU A 222 -7.71 15.62 -7.35
CA LEU A 222 -7.85 16.39 -6.10
C LEU A 222 -9.22 17.08 -5.96
N LYS A 223 -9.84 17.55 -7.06
CA LYS A 223 -11.19 18.13 -7.04
C LYS A 223 -12.25 17.16 -6.53
N GLU A 224 -12.06 15.86 -6.72
CA GLU A 224 -13.00 14.86 -6.19
C GLU A 224 -12.83 14.62 -4.68
N LYS A 225 -11.70 15.04 -4.09
CA LYS A 225 -11.36 14.74 -2.67
C LYS A 225 -11.45 15.96 -1.76
N PHE A 226 -11.44 17.17 -2.32
CA PHE A 226 -11.52 18.44 -1.60
C PHE A 226 -12.68 19.29 -2.09
N ASP A 227 -13.22 20.12 -1.19
CA ASP A 227 -14.09 21.23 -1.59
C ASP A 227 -13.33 22.19 -2.53
N GLU A 228 -14.03 22.78 -3.51
CA GLU A 228 -13.42 23.65 -4.52
C GLU A 228 -12.68 24.85 -3.89
N LYS A 229 -13.25 25.46 -2.85
CA LYS A 229 -12.60 26.59 -2.14
C LYS A 229 -11.39 26.12 -1.38
N ALA A 230 -11.51 24.99 -0.67
CA ALA A 230 -10.38 24.41 0.06
C ALA A 230 -9.22 24.06 -0.88
N LEU A 231 -9.51 23.44 -2.03
CA LEU A 231 -8.50 23.13 -3.04
C LEU A 231 -7.82 24.39 -3.57
N GLY A 232 -8.60 25.40 -3.98
CA GLY A 232 -8.05 26.66 -4.50
C GLY A 232 -7.20 27.41 -3.47
N ASN A 233 -7.63 27.43 -2.21
CA ASN A 233 -6.88 28.07 -1.13
C ASN A 233 -5.58 27.31 -0.82
N LEU A 234 -5.65 25.97 -0.72
CA LEU A 234 -4.46 25.14 -0.53
C LEU A 234 -3.47 25.26 -1.70
N GLU A 235 -3.95 25.31 -2.95
CA GLU A 235 -3.11 25.51 -4.13
C GLU A 235 -2.32 26.83 -4.06
N ARG A 236 -2.95 27.91 -3.56
CA ARG A 236 -2.30 29.22 -3.43
C ARG A 236 -1.34 29.31 -2.26
N HIS A 237 -1.73 28.82 -1.09
CA HIS A 237 -1.02 29.10 0.17
C HIS A 237 -0.19 27.90 0.68
N SER A 238 -0.54 26.67 0.29
CA SER A 238 0.10 25.46 0.82
C SER A 238 0.06 24.28 -0.16
N PRO A 239 0.56 24.43 -1.41
CA PRO A 239 0.44 23.39 -2.45
C PRO A 239 1.13 22.07 -2.07
N HIS A 240 2.13 22.12 -1.20
CA HIS A 240 2.82 20.93 -0.69
C HIS A 240 1.87 19.95 0.03
N TYR A 241 0.82 20.42 0.72
CA TYR A 241 -0.18 19.51 1.30
C TYR A 241 -0.95 18.74 0.22
N LEU A 242 -1.28 19.39 -0.89
CA LEU A 242 -1.95 18.74 -2.04
C LEU A 242 -1.04 17.72 -2.71
N PHE A 243 0.25 18.05 -2.91
CA PHE A 243 1.24 17.14 -3.49
C PHE A 243 1.39 15.88 -2.65
N ARG A 244 1.53 16.04 -1.35
CA ARG A 244 1.61 14.91 -0.41
C ARG A 244 0.34 14.09 -0.39
N PHE A 245 -0.82 14.75 -0.31
CA PHE A 245 -2.10 14.07 -0.37
C PHE A 245 -2.18 13.20 -1.64
N ALA A 246 -1.93 13.78 -2.81
CA ALA A 246 -1.97 13.07 -4.08
C ALA A 246 -0.97 11.91 -4.10
N ALA A 247 0.29 12.15 -3.74
CA ALA A 247 1.34 11.13 -3.79
C ALA A 247 0.99 9.89 -2.95
N PHE A 248 0.63 10.08 -1.67
CA PHE A 248 0.28 8.95 -0.79
C PHE A 248 -0.96 8.20 -1.27
N ARG A 249 -1.98 8.90 -1.76
CA ARG A 249 -3.20 8.27 -2.29
C ARG A 249 -2.94 7.49 -3.57
N LEU A 250 -2.11 8.02 -4.46
CA LEU A 250 -1.74 7.35 -5.71
C LEU A 250 -0.82 6.15 -5.47
N VAL A 251 0.12 6.21 -4.52
CA VAL A 251 0.93 5.05 -4.11
C VAL A 251 0.03 3.93 -3.57
N LYS A 252 -0.90 4.27 -2.66
CA LYS A 252 -1.86 3.30 -2.12
C LYS A 252 -2.73 2.67 -3.21
N TRP A 253 -3.17 3.47 -4.19
CA TRP A 253 -3.93 3.00 -5.34
C TRP A 253 -3.10 2.05 -6.22
N MET A 254 -1.87 2.44 -6.58
CA MET A 254 -0.94 1.58 -7.34
C MET A 254 -0.74 0.24 -6.64
N GLU A 255 -0.49 0.27 -5.33
CA GLU A 255 -0.24 -0.95 -4.56
C GLU A 255 -1.46 -1.86 -4.49
N ARG A 256 -2.65 -1.33 -4.18
CA ARG A 256 -3.83 -2.16 -3.86
C ARG A 256 -4.75 -2.45 -5.05
N ALA A 257 -4.88 -1.50 -5.96
CA ALA A 257 -5.84 -1.55 -7.06
C ALA A 257 -5.21 -1.93 -8.40
N VAL A 258 -3.91 -1.69 -8.59
CA VAL A 258 -3.19 -1.99 -9.84
C VAL A 258 -2.31 -3.23 -9.69
N LEU A 259 -1.46 -3.28 -8.67
CA LEU A 259 -0.50 -4.37 -8.48
C LEU A 259 -1.16 -5.68 -8.02
N ARG A 260 -2.01 -5.66 -6.97
CA ARG A 260 -2.58 -6.91 -6.39
C ARG A 260 -3.45 -7.72 -7.35
N PRO A 261 -4.32 -7.11 -8.17
CA PRO A 261 -5.09 -7.88 -9.14
C PRO A 261 -4.20 -8.54 -10.20
N MET A 262 -2.96 -8.07 -10.38
CA MET A 262 -1.97 -8.52 -11.35
C MET A 262 -2.33 -8.35 -12.83
N ASN A 263 -3.40 -7.62 -13.19
CA ASN A 263 -3.73 -7.43 -14.62
C ASN A 263 -2.69 -6.58 -15.36
N VAL A 264 -2.19 -5.54 -14.70
CA VAL A 264 -1.33 -4.52 -15.33
C VAL A 264 0.12 -4.70 -14.95
N LEU A 265 0.36 -4.76 -13.64
CA LEU A 265 1.67 -4.88 -13.03
C LEU A 265 1.75 -6.18 -12.24
N ILE A 266 2.94 -6.77 -12.17
CA ILE A 266 3.24 -7.91 -11.31
C ILE A 266 4.54 -7.63 -10.56
N ASP A 267 4.64 -8.06 -9.29
CA ASP A 267 5.90 -8.00 -8.55
C ASP A 267 6.72 -9.29 -8.72
N ALA A 268 7.97 -9.28 -8.27
CA ALA A 268 8.87 -10.42 -8.42
C ALA A 268 8.35 -11.71 -7.76
N ALA A 269 7.72 -11.63 -6.58
CA ALA A 269 7.26 -12.82 -5.86
C ALA A 269 6.14 -13.54 -6.63
N HIS A 270 5.13 -12.79 -7.07
CA HIS A 270 4.03 -13.37 -7.84
C HIS A 270 4.46 -13.75 -9.27
N LEU A 271 5.45 -13.04 -9.83
CA LEU A 271 6.06 -13.39 -11.11
C LEU A 271 6.69 -14.79 -11.04
N ILE A 272 7.46 -15.07 -10.00
CA ILE A 272 8.10 -16.38 -9.79
C ILE A 272 7.06 -17.47 -9.52
N ASP A 273 6.02 -17.18 -8.73
CA ASP A 273 4.91 -18.12 -8.48
C ASP A 273 4.24 -18.60 -9.79
N ARG A 274 4.13 -17.68 -10.76
CA ARG A 274 3.54 -17.94 -12.07
C ARG A 274 4.52 -18.54 -13.07
N MET A 275 5.72 -18.00 -13.15
CA MET A 275 6.75 -18.30 -14.15
C MET A 275 8.07 -18.72 -13.46
N PRO A 276 8.10 -19.88 -12.78
CA PRO A 276 9.26 -20.29 -11.98
C PRO A 276 10.52 -20.55 -12.81
N PHE A 277 10.38 -20.80 -14.12
CA PHE A 277 11.50 -20.92 -15.07
C PHE A 277 12.32 -19.64 -15.21
N LEU A 278 11.84 -18.50 -14.70
CA LEU A 278 12.58 -17.25 -14.65
C LEU A 278 13.72 -17.27 -13.64
N ILE A 279 13.73 -18.21 -12.70
CA ILE A 279 14.87 -18.41 -11.79
C ILE A 279 16.09 -18.81 -12.64
N ALA A 280 17.17 -18.04 -12.53
CA ALA A 280 18.33 -18.18 -13.41
C ALA A 280 19.11 -19.49 -13.17
N ASN A 281 19.09 -20.01 -11.94
CA ASN A 281 19.80 -21.24 -11.58
C ASN A 281 18.86 -22.45 -11.55
N GLU A 282 18.88 -23.27 -12.62
CA GLU A 282 18.00 -24.45 -12.72
C GLU A 282 18.19 -25.44 -11.56
N GLY A 283 19.42 -25.59 -11.05
CA GLY A 283 19.73 -26.49 -9.93
C GLY A 283 19.15 -26.06 -8.59
N ALA A 284 18.65 -24.82 -8.48
CA ALA A 284 18.08 -24.27 -7.27
C ALA A 284 16.54 -24.20 -7.30
N MET A 285 15.89 -24.69 -8.36
CA MET A 285 14.42 -24.67 -8.48
C MET A 285 13.74 -25.61 -7.46
N GLY A 286 14.43 -26.64 -6.97
CA GLY A 286 13.96 -27.52 -5.89
C GLY A 286 14.18 -26.98 -4.47
N ASP A 287 14.63 -25.73 -4.32
CA ASP A 287 14.87 -25.11 -3.01
C ASP A 287 13.99 -23.86 -2.81
N ALA A 288 12.98 -23.98 -1.94
CA ALA A 288 12.10 -22.88 -1.57
C ALA A 288 12.84 -21.63 -1.05
N ALA A 289 13.98 -21.81 -0.35
CA ALA A 289 14.77 -20.68 0.13
C ALA A 289 15.37 -19.87 -1.03
N HIS A 290 15.71 -20.55 -2.13
CA HIS A 290 16.19 -19.90 -3.33
C HIS A 290 15.10 -19.08 -4.03
N TRP A 291 13.85 -19.53 -4.02
CA TRP A 291 12.72 -18.77 -4.57
C TRP A 291 12.47 -17.49 -3.77
N ILE A 292 12.52 -17.59 -2.43
CA ILE A 292 12.43 -16.42 -1.54
C ILE A 292 13.56 -15.43 -1.84
N ALA A 293 14.80 -15.91 -1.96
CA ALA A 293 15.94 -15.06 -2.32
C ALA A 293 15.76 -14.42 -3.70
N ALA A 294 15.26 -15.17 -4.69
CA ALA A 294 15.02 -14.66 -6.04
C ALA A 294 13.95 -13.58 -6.10
N ALA A 295 12.92 -13.67 -5.26
CA ALA A 295 11.91 -12.62 -5.12
C ALA A 295 12.49 -11.35 -4.47
N ALA A 296 13.42 -11.49 -3.53
CA ALA A 296 14.09 -10.36 -2.86
C ALA A 296 15.17 -9.70 -3.74
N GLU A 297 15.87 -10.46 -4.57
CA GLU A 297 16.96 -9.99 -5.43
C GLU A 297 16.74 -10.32 -6.91
N PRO A 298 15.64 -9.84 -7.54
CA PRO A 298 15.23 -10.30 -8.86
C PRO A 298 16.27 -10.02 -9.95
N ARG A 299 16.99 -8.89 -9.86
CA ARG A 299 18.05 -8.51 -10.81
C ARG A 299 19.23 -9.47 -10.83
N ARG A 300 19.50 -10.13 -9.71
CA ARG A 300 20.65 -11.04 -9.56
C ARG A 300 20.26 -12.49 -9.84
N LEU A 301 19.06 -12.89 -9.43
CA LEU A 301 18.67 -14.29 -9.35
C LEU A 301 17.61 -14.71 -10.38
N LEU A 302 17.00 -13.76 -11.08
CA LEU A 302 16.15 -14.05 -12.23
C LEU A 302 16.91 -13.86 -13.56
N ARG A 303 16.35 -14.40 -14.64
CA ARG A 303 16.79 -14.19 -16.03
C ARG A 303 16.53 -12.74 -16.46
N TRP A 304 17.26 -11.80 -15.86
CA TRP A 304 17.01 -10.36 -15.97
C TRP A 304 17.09 -9.84 -17.42
N ASN A 305 17.95 -10.43 -18.24
CA ASN A 305 18.04 -10.12 -19.67
C ASN A 305 16.71 -10.34 -20.43
N LEU A 306 15.87 -11.27 -19.98
CA LEU A 306 14.52 -11.47 -20.53
C LEU A 306 13.51 -10.47 -19.96
N LEU A 307 13.67 -10.12 -18.68
CA LEU A 307 12.74 -9.29 -17.92
C LEU A 307 12.95 -7.78 -18.09
N GLU A 308 14.16 -7.35 -18.45
CA GLU A 308 14.55 -5.93 -18.48
C GLU A 308 13.60 -5.08 -19.35
N ARG A 309 13.15 -5.62 -20.49
CA ARG A 309 12.22 -4.93 -21.40
C ARG A 309 10.80 -4.74 -20.86
N TYR A 310 10.44 -5.47 -19.79
CA TYR A 310 9.16 -5.36 -19.10
C TYR A 310 9.27 -4.69 -17.73
N HIS A 311 10.48 -4.47 -17.23
CA HIS A 311 10.67 -3.83 -15.94
C HIS A 311 10.20 -2.37 -15.99
N ASN A 312 9.22 -2.04 -15.16
CA ASN A 312 8.63 -0.71 -15.12
C ASN A 312 9.32 0.14 -14.05
N ALA A 313 10.43 0.80 -14.42
CA ALA A 313 11.26 1.53 -13.47
C ALA A 313 10.53 2.66 -12.72
N VAL A 314 9.54 3.30 -13.36
CA VAL A 314 8.77 4.39 -12.74
C VAL A 314 7.80 3.80 -11.71
N ALA A 315 7.01 2.79 -12.08
CA ALA A 315 6.12 2.12 -11.13
C ALA A 315 6.90 1.45 -9.99
N SER A 316 8.07 0.86 -10.27
CA SER A 316 8.96 0.29 -9.25
C SER A 316 9.40 1.34 -8.22
N ALA A 317 9.74 2.54 -8.69
CA ALA A 317 10.11 3.65 -7.82
C ALA A 317 8.93 4.19 -6.98
N VAL A 318 7.70 4.14 -7.52
CA VAL A 318 6.48 4.58 -6.84
C VAL A 318 6.01 3.56 -5.79
N ILE A 319 6.14 2.27 -6.06
CA ILE A 319 5.72 1.21 -5.13
C ILE A 319 6.82 0.89 -4.12
N GLY A 320 8.09 1.07 -4.50
CA GLY A 320 9.27 0.78 -3.66
C GLY A 320 9.77 -0.66 -3.77
N ARG A 321 9.42 -1.38 -4.84
CA ARG A 321 9.91 -2.74 -5.18
C ARG A 321 9.91 -2.93 -6.69
N ASP A 322 10.73 -3.85 -7.20
CA ASP A 322 10.75 -4.14 -8.65
C ASP A 322 9.39 -4.71 -9.10
N VAL A 323 8.77 -4.07 -10.09
CA VAL A 323 7.53 -4.50 -10.75
C VAL A 323 7.69 -4.52 -12.27
N PHE A 324 6.87 -5.32 -12.94
CA PHE A 324 6.94 -5.57 -14.37
C PHE A 324 5.58 -5.34 -15.04
N ASP A 325 5.58 -4.87 -16.29
CA ASP A 325 4.40 -4.69 -17.13
C ASP A 325 3.81 -6.05 -17.55
N TRP A 326 3.02 -6.66 -16.66
CA TRP A 326 2.41 -7.96 -16.88
C TRP A 326 1.57 -8.03 -18.16
N HIS A 327 0.76 -6.99 -18.42
CA HIS A 327 -0.08 -6.90 -19.61
C HIS A 327 0.71 -7.02 -20.93
N ARG A 328 1.97 -6.58 -20.96
CA ARG A 328 2.85 -6.69 -22.13
C ARG A 328 3.55 -8.04 -22.20
N MET A 329 3.77 -8.67 -21.05
CA MET A 329 4.55 -9.90 -20.95
C MET A 329 3.72 -11.16 -21.22
N ILE A 330 2.44 -11.19 -20.80
CA ILE A 330 1.56 -12.37 -20.96
C ILE A 330 1.32 -12.78 -22.42
N GLY A 331 1.51 -11.88 -23.38
CA GLY A 331 1.34 -12.14 -24.81
C GLY A 331 2.64 -12.43 -25.57
N ASP A 332 3.78 -12.57 -24.89
CA ASP A 332 5.07 -12.79 -25.56
C ASP A 332 5.39 -14.30 -25.65
N GLU A 333 5.40 -14.81 -26.89
CA GLU A 333 5.60 -16.24 -27.23
C GLU A 333 6.91 -16.84 -26.67
N ALA A 334 7.91 -16.02 -26.34
CA ALA A 334 9.14 -16.51 -25.72
C ALA A 334 8.88 -17.09 -24.32
N PHE A 335 7.91 -16.54 -23.58
CA PHE A 335 7.55 -17.07 -22.27
C PHE A 335 6.75 -18.37 -22.38
N ASP A 336 5.88 -18.50 -23.38
CA ASP A 336 5.13 -19.73 -23.64
C ASP A 336 6.08 -20.90 -23.92
N THR A 337 7.08 -20.67 -24.79
CA THR A 337 8.10 -21.67 -25.11
C THR A 337 8.86 -22.13 -23.87
N LEU A 338 9.29 -21.19 -23.02
CA LEU A 338 10.01 -21.50 -21.78
C LEU A 338 9.12 -22.20 -20.73
N GLN A 339 7.84 -21.85 -20.70
CA GLN A 339 6.86 -22.47 -19.81
C GLN A 339 6.61 -23.93 -20.18
N ASP A 340 6.51 -24.24 -21.47
CA ASP A 340 6.36 -25.60 -21.98
C ASP A 340 7.60 -26.45 -21.65
N GLU A 341 8.80 -25.94 -21.93
CA GLU A 341 10.07 -26.60 -21.58
C GLU A 341 10.16 -26.89 -20.07
N PHE A 342 9.71 -25.96 -19.23
CA PHE A 342 9.71 -26.14 -17.78
C PHE A 342 8.72 -27.22 -17.34
N ILE A 343 7.51 -27.26 -17.92
CA ILE A 343 6.49 -28.27 -17.62
C ILE A 343 6.99 -29.67 -18.00
N GLU A 344 7.62 -29.81 -19.18
CA GLU A 344 8.16 -31.09 -19.65
C GLU A 344 9.25 -31.65 -18.73
N LYS A 345 10.06 -30.79 -18.11
CA LYS A 345 11.11 -31.20 -17.14
C LYS A 345 10.54 -31.77 -15.83
N GLY A 346 9.26 -31.51 -15.51
CA GLY A 346 8.62 -32.03 -14.29
C GLY A 346 9.29 -31.58 -12.99
N ALA A 347 9.84 -30.35 -12.97
CA ALA A 347 10.50 -29.80 -11.80
C ALA A 347 9.52 -29.67 -10.62
N GLU A 348 10.04 -29.84 -9.40
CA GLU A 348 9.27 -29.57 -8.18
C GLU A 348 8.79 -28.12 -8.16
N ARG A 349 7.55 -27.91 -7.73
CA ARG A 349 6.90 -26.60 -7.75
C ARG A 349 6.54 -26.16 -6.33
N PHE A 350 7.03 -24.98 -5.96
CA PHE A 350 6.54 -24.24 -4.81
C PHE A 350 5.51 -23.20 -5.24
N TYR A 351 4.74 -22.72 -4.26
CA TYR A 351 3.70 -21.74 -4.45
C TYR A 351 3.81 -20.66 -3.39
N LEU A 352 3.52 -19.42 -3.77
CA LEU A 352 3.54 -18.28 -2.87
C LEU A 352 2.38 -18.35 -1.87
N ALA A 353 2.71 -18.31 -0.59
CA ALA A 353 1.79 -18.11 0.51
C ALA A 353 1.64 -16.61 0.78
N GLU A 354 0.43 -16.09 0.60
CA GLU A 354 0.16 -14.65 0.67
C GLU A 354 0.27 -14.07 2.09
N ASP A 355 0.13 -14.89 3.14
CA ASP A 355 0.15 -14.50 4.55
C ASP A 355 1.54 -14.57 5.19
N THR A 356 2.45 -15.35 4.62
CA THR A 356 3.84 -15.49 5.11
C THR A 356 4.89 -15.00 4.12
N SER A 357 4.48 -14.66 2.88
CA SER A 357 5.36 -14.33 1.76
C SER A 357 6.41 -15.41 1.46
N ARG A 358 6.14 -16.66 1.80
CA ARG A 358 7.04 -17.80 1.54
C ARG A 358 6.61 -18.57 0.31
N PHE A 359 7.57 -19.26 -0.28
CA PHE A 359 7.29 -20.30 -1.26
C PHE A 359 7.25 -21.65 -0.53
N VAL A 360 6.15 -22.39 -0.64
CA VAL A 360 5.95 -23.68 0.03
C VAL A 360 5.28 -24.69 -0.88
N ALA A 361 5.36 -25.98 -0.53
CA ALA A 361 4.72 -27.05 -1.28
C ALA A 361 3.18 -26.96 -1.20
N ALA A 362 2.49 -27.49 -2.21
CA ALA A 362 1.04 -27.39 -2.35
C ALA A 362 0.25 -28.00 -1.19
N ASP A 363 0.75 -29.07 -0.58
CA ASP A 363 0.12 -29.79 0.53
C ASP A 363 0.12 -29.00 1.84
N ARG A 364 0.95 -27.95 1.94
CA ARG A 364 1.01 -27.02 3.08
C ARG A 364 0.11 -25.80 2.93
N LEU A 365 -0.64 -25.70 1.83
CA LEU A 365 -1.37 -24.49 1.47
C LEU A 365 -2.88 -24.68 1.53
N VAL A 366 -3.55 -23.63 2.01
CA VAL A 366 -4.99 -23.47 1.85
C VAL A 366 -5.22 -22.44 0.75
N ARG A 367 -5.97 -22.83 -0.29
CA ARG A 367 -6.32 -21.92 -1.37
C ARG A 367 -7.53 -21.07 -0.99
N PHE A 368 -7.61 -19.89 -1.59
CA PHE A 368 -8.76 -19.00 -1.47
C PHE A 368 -8.96 -18.18 -2.74
N ARG A 369 -10.15 -17.58 -2.86
CA ARG A 369 -10.49 -16.67 -3.94
C ARG A 369 -10.52 -15.22 -3.46
N ALA A 370 -9.50 -14.46 -3.83
CA ALA A 370 -9.42 -13.01 -3.66
C ALA A 370 -10.52 -12.28 -4.42
N ASP A 371 -10.70 -11.00 -4.14
CA ASP A 371 -11.79 -10.20 -4.71
C ASP A 371 -11.38 -9.46 -5.97
N PHE A 372 -10.56 -10.09 -6.80
CA PHE A 372 -10.21 -9.59 -8.11
C PHE A 372 -11.06 -10.40 -9.09
N HIS A 373 -11.85 -9.80 -9.96
CA HIS A 373 -12.67 -10.58 -10.91
C HIS A 373 -11.84 -10.95 -12.15
N ASN A 374 -10.66 -11.56 -11.95
CA ASN A 374 -9.66 -11.80 -12.98
C ASN A 374 -8.84 -13.10 -12.73
N PHE A 375 -7.85 -13.39 -13.56
CA PHE A 375 -6.97 -14.57 -13.43
C PHE A 375 -6.06 -14.51 -12.19
N GLY A 376 -5.94 -13.33 -11.59
CA GLY A 376 -5.28 -13.06 -10.34
C GLY A 376 -6.18 -13.29 -9.13
N ASP A 377 -7.27 -14.05 -9.20
CA ASP A 377 -8.17 -14.21 -8.06
C ASP A 377 -7.87 -15.43 -7.18
N ARG A 378 -7.29 -16.50 -7.73
CA ARG A 378 -6.89 -17.67 -6.96
C ARG A 378 -5.54 -17.44 -6.29
N ARG A 379 -5.50 -17.69 -4.99
CA ARG A 379 -4.36 -17.45 -4.11
C ARG A 379 -4.25 -18.53 -3.05
N ALA A 380 -3.14 -18.53 -2.31
CA ALA A 380 -2.87 -19.51 -1.28
C ALA A 380 -2.30 -18.85 -0.02
N ILE A 381 -2.51 -19.49 1.12
CA ILE A 381 -1.97 -19.11 2.43
C ILE A 381 -1.47 -20.36 3.17
N GLU A 382 -0.51 -20.19 4.09
CA GLU A 382 -0.13 -21.26 5.04
C GLU A 382 -1.18 -21.44 6.16
N ASN A 383 -2.09 -20.47 6.33
CA ASN A 383 -3.21 -20.51 7.29
C ASN A 383 -2.77 -20.64 8.75
N LEU A 384 -2.16 -19.57 9.27
CA LEU A 384 -1.71 -19.38 10.64
C LEU A 384 -2.88 -19.11 11.62
N GLU A 385 -3.89 -19.98 11.69
CA GLU A 385 -5.15 -19.74 12.45
C GLU A 385 -4.96 -19.41 13.94
N ASN A 386 -3.82 -19.78 14.54
CA ASN A 386 -3.49 -19.50 15.93
C ASN A 386 -2.67 -18.21 16.13
N VAL A 387 -2.26 -17.56 15.05
CA VAL A 387 -1.43 -16.35 15.05
C VAL A 387 -2.24 -15.14 14.61
N VAL A 388 -3.03 -15.28 13.55
CA VAL A 388 -3.83 -14.21 12.96
C VAL A 388 -5.21 -14.68 12.55
N SER A 389 -6.15 -13.73 12.49
CA SER A 389 -7.50 -13.96 11.99
C SER A 389 -7.61 -13.70 10.49
N TYR A 390 -8.36 -14.56 9.79
CA TYR A 390 -8.58 -14.47 8.34
C TYR A 390 -10.04 -14.14 8.02
N GLY A 391 -10.28 -13.24 7.06
CA GLY A 391 -11.64 -12.86 6.68
C GLY A 391 -11.73 -12.21 5.31
N PRO A 392 -12.91 -12.26 4.65
CA PRO A 392 -14.08 -13.05 5.03
C PRO A 392 -13.87 -14.55 4.74
N LYS A 393 -14.10 -15.41 5.75
CA LYS A 393 -13.81 -16.87 5.68
C LYS A 393 -14.49 -17.62 4.54
N ARG A 394 -15.61 -17.10 4.02
CA ARG A 394 -16.30 -17.68 2.85
C ARG A 394 -15.37 -17.83 1.63
N ARG A 395 -14.33 -16.99 1.50
CA ARG A 395 -13.36 -17.05 0.40
C ARG A 395 -12.50 -18.32 0.40
N LEU A 396 -12.32 -18.96 1.55
CA LEU A 396 -11.64 -20.26 1.66
C LEU A 396 -12.45 -21.39 1.01
N GLN A 397 -13.77 -21.24 0.87
CA GLN A 397 -14.63 -22.27 0.26
C GLN A 397 -14.56 -22.30 -1.29
N PHE A 398 -13.94 -21.28 -1.90
CA PHE A 398 -13.85 -21.11 -3.35
C PHE A 398 -12.43 -21.26 -3.89
N GLY A 399 -11.48 -21.66 -3.04
CA GLY A 399 -10.06 -21.83 -3.36
C GLY A 399 -9.73 -23.06 -4.18
#